data_AF-A0A0G4LIC5-F1
#
_entry.id   AF-A0A0G4LIC5-F1
#
_cell.length_a   1.000
_cell.length_b   1.000
_cell.length_c   1.000
_cell.angle_alpha   90.00
_cell.angle_beta   90.00
_cell.angle_gamma   90.00
#
_symmetry.space_group_name_H-M   'P 1'
#
loop_
_entity.id
_entity.type
_entity.pdbx_description
1 polymer ?
#
loop_
_entity_poly.entity_id
_entity_poly.type
_entity_poly.pdbx_seq_one_letter_code
_entity_poly.pdbx_strand_id
1 'polypeptide(L)'
;LGDRVGVGAQADSCFGRGASAGSCGECDEGSVNYCPRAVHTYGGFHFNGGKTMGGHATYHRCPSAFVIKIPDGLASEDAAPMLCGGVT
;
A
#
# COMPACT_ATOMS: atom_id res chain seq x y z
N LEU A 1 -15.64 -5.03 -16.69
CA LEU A 1 -14.47 -5.88 -16.38
C LEU A 1 -13.41 -4.98 -15.75
N GLY A 2 -13.06 -5.25 -14.50
CA GLY A 2 -12.12 -4.44 -13.71
C GLY A 2 -12.83 -3.69 -12.56
N ASP A 3 -12.31 -3.86 -11.35
CA ASP A 3 -12.72 -3.09 -10.17
C ASP A 3 -11.97 -1.75 -10.14
N ARG A 4 -12.67 -0.67 -9.76
CA ARG A 4 -12.05 0.63 -9.51
C ARG A 4 -11.40 0.62 -8.13
N VAL A 5 -10.09 0.86 -8.09
CA VAL A 5 -9.29 0.73 -6.87
C VAL A 5 -8.30 1.87 -6.70
N GLY A 6 -7.87 2.08 -5.46
CA GLY A 6 -6.84 3.03 -5.07
C GLY A 6 -5.73 2.37 -4.26
N VAL A 7 -4.57 3.03 -4.21
CA VAL A 7 -3.41 2.63 -3.41
C VAL A 7 -2.95 3.87 -2.63
N GLY A 8 -2.71 3.70 -1.32
CA GLY A 8 -2.30 4.78 -0.43
C GLY A 8 -0.79 5.04 -0.41
N ALA A 9 -0.32 5.62 0.70
CA ALA A 9 1.10 5.94 0.92
C ALA A 9 1.99 4.71 1.18
N GLN A 10 1.38 3.59 1.56
CA GLN A 10 2.06 2.32 1.81
C GLN A 10 1.63 1.26 0.79
N ALA A 11 2.61 0.52 0.29
CA ALA A 11 2.45 -0.47 -0.77
C ALA A 11 2.79 -1.91 -0.33
N ASP A 12 3.50 -2.12 0.79
CA ASP A 12 3.69 -3.45 1.34
C ASP A 12 3.97 -3.42 2.86
N SER A 13 3.91 -4.57 3.51
CA SER A 13 4.40 -4.82 4.87
C SER A 13 5.04 -6.20 4.97
N CYS A 14 5.64 -6.53 6.11
CA CYS A 14 6.34 -7.79 6.26
C CYS A 14 5.46 -9.02 5.95
N PHE A 15 4.30 -9.18 6.59
CA PHE A 15 3.48 -10.40 6.48
C PHE A 15 4.34 -11.68 6.55
N GLY A 16 5.26 -11.75 7.52
CA GLY A 16 6.20 -12.86 7.65
C GLY A 16 7.48 -12.80 6.79
N ARG A 17 7.60 -11.83 5.87
CA ARG A 17 8.76 -11.64 4.99
C ARG A 17 9.78 -10.65 5.57
N GLY A 18 11.07 -10.88 5.30
CA GLY A 18 12.18 -10.00 5.67
C GLY A 18 13.28 -10.70 6.47
N ALA A 19 14.36 -9.97 6.79
CA ALA A 19 15.61 -10.52 7.37
C ALA A 19 15.45 -11.20 8.74
N SER A 20 14.47 -10.79 9.54
CA SER A 20 14.01 -11.53 10.72
C SER A 20 12.77 -12.35 10.34
N ALA A 21 12.92 -13.66 10.24
CA ALA A 21 11.84 -14.57 9.88
C ALA A 21 10.71 -14.50 10.93
N GLY A 22 9.52 -14.09 10.51
CA GLY A 22 8.36 -13.92 11.38
C GLY A 22 7.54 -12.68 11.02
N SER A 23 6.23 -12.74 11.21
CA SER A 23 5.38 -11.54 11.16
C SER A 23 5.70 -10.67 12.38
N CYS A 24 5.49 -9.36 12.27
CA CYS A 24 5.57 -8.48 13.44
C CYS A 24 4.19 -8.36 14.08
N GLY A 25 4.14 -8.07 15.39
CA GLY A 25 2.88 -7.93 16.13
C GLY A 25 1.89 -6.98 15.44
N GLU A 26 2.38 -5.84 14.96
CA GLU A 26 1.56 -4.85 14.21
C GLU A 26 0.86 -5.44 12.98
N CYS A 27 1.53 -6.33 12.23
CA CYS A 27 0.90 -6.96 11.06
C CYS A 27 -0.10 -8.02 11.48
N ASP A 28 0.15 -8.75 12.57
CA ASP A 28 -0.73 -9.79 13.08
C ASP A 28 -2.00 -9.21 13.71
N GLU A 29 -1.90 -8.01 14.27
CA GLU A 29 -3.03 -7.25 14.84
C GLU A 29 -3.79 -6.43 13.78
N GLY A 30 -3.36 -6.44 12.52
CA GLY A 30 -3.97 -5.69 11.42
C GLY A 30 -3.55 -4.21 11.34
N SER A 31 -2.71 -3.75 12.25
CA SER A 31 -2.08 -2.42 12.30
C SER A 31 -0.89 -2.30 11.33
N VAL A 32 -1.09 -2.71 10.07
CA VAL A 32 -0.01 -2.84 9.07
C VAL A 32 0.72 -1.53 8.77
N ASN A 33 0.10 -0.38 9.07
CA ASN A 33 0.66 0.96 8.96
C ASN A 33 1.78 1.25 9.98
N TYR A 34 1.86 0.48 11.07
CA TYR A 34 2.93 0.56 12.06
C TYR A 34 4.01 -0.51 11.86
N CYS A 35 3.96 -1.28 10.76
CA CYS A 35 4.97 -2.28 10.48
C CYS A 35 6.37 -1.62 10.40
N PRO A 36 7.36 -2.06 11.19
CA PRO A 36 8.72 -1.52 11.14
C PRO A 36 9.45 -1.84 9.82
N ARG A 37 8.83 -2.68 8.98
CA ARG A 37 9.30 -3.08 7.65
C ARG A 37 8.30 -2.70 6.57
N ALA A 38 7.53 -1.64 6.79
CA ALA A 38 6.62 -1.09 5.79
C ALA A 38 7.39 -0.70 4.52
N VAL A 39 6.76 -0.93 3.37
CA VAL A 39 7.27 -0.48 2.07
C VAL A 39 6.40 0.68 1.62
N HIS A 40 7.00 1.86 1.47
CA HIS A 40 6.32 3.04 0.97
C HIS A 40 6.08 2.96 -0.53
N THR A 41 4.98 3.55 -0.99
CA THR A 41 4.58 3.56 -2.42
C THR A 41 5.63 4.18 -3.34
N TYR A 42 6.50 5.06 -2.82
CA TYR A 42 7.66 5.59 -3.54
C TYR A 42 8.82 5.89 -2.57
N GLY A 43 10.02 6.09 -3.12
CA GLY A 43 11.19 6.57 -2.33
C GLY A 43 11.85 5.52 -1.44
N GLY A 44 11.50 4.24 -1.59
CA GLY A 44 12.06 3.13 -0.84
C GLY A 44 12.39 1.92 -1.72
N PHE A 45 12.35 0.73 -1.11
CA PHE A 45 12.66 -0.54 -1.76
C PHE A 45 11.61 -1.60 -1.44
N HIS A 46 11.22 -2.37 -2.45
CA HIS A 46 10.44 -3.59 -2.29
C HIS A 46 11.30 -4.70 -1.67
N PHE A 47 10.67 -5.75 -1.14
CA PHE A 47 11.38 -6.91 -0.57
C PHE A 47 12.27 -7.67 -1.57
N ASN A 48 12.04 -7.51 -2.88
CA ASN A 48 12.89 -8.07 -3.93
C ASN A 48 14.08 -7.16 -4.29
N GLY A 49 14.28 -6.04 -3.59
CA GLY A 49 15.34 -5.06 -3.83
C GLY A 49 15.05 -4.03 -4.93
N GLY A 50 13.92 -4.11 -5.62
CA GLY A 50 13.51 -3.10 -6.61
C GLY A 50 13.11 -1.78 -5.94
N LYS A 51 13.39 -0.65 -6.60
CA LYS A 51 12.96 0.69 -6.13
C LYS A 51 11.45 0.82 -6.20
N THR A 52 10.83 1.44 -5.20
CA THR A 52 9.40 1.75 -5.23
C THR A 52 9.16 3.02 -6.06
N MET A 53 8.21 2.93 -6.99
CA MET A 53 7.83 4.01 -7.91
C MET A 53 6.33 4.30 -7.74
N GLY A 54 6.01 5.58 -7.49
CA GLY A 54 4.67 6.02 -7.12
C GLY A 54 3.68 6.13 -8.28
N GLY A 55 2.56 6.82 -8.03
CA GLY A 55 1.43 6.92 -8.96
C GLY A 55 1.61 7.86 -10.16
N HIS A 56 2.74 8.57 -10.29
CA HIS A 56 3.05 9.37 -11.49
C HIS A 56 3.55 8.50 -12.65
N ALA A 57 2.74 7.50 -13.01
CA ALA A 57 3.00 6.51 -14.04
C ALA A 57 1.67 6.04 -14.66
N THR A 58 1.72 5.36 -15.81
CA THR A 58 0.51 4.81 -16.47
C THR A 58 0.00 3.51 -15.83
N TYR A 59 0.86 2.81 -15.09
CA TYR A 59 0.54 1.55 -14.43
C TYR A 59 1.20 1.45 -13.05
N HIS A 60 0.54 0.74 -12.14
CA HIS A 60 1.06 0.46 -10.81
C HIS A 60 0.79 -1.02 -10.45
N ARG A 61 1.70 -1.64 -9.70
CA ARG A 61 1.56 -3.02 -9.21
C ARG A 61 1.76 -3.03 -7.69
N CYS A 62 0.77 -3.55 -6.99
CA CYS A 62 0.72 -3.57 -5.53
C CYS A 62 0.14 -4.91 -5.04
N PRO A 63 0.61 -5.47 -3.91
CA PRO A 63 -0.08 -6.54 -3.20
C PRO A 63 -1.54 -6.17 -2.90
N SER A 64 -2.46 -7.12 -3.07
CA SER A 64 -3.90 -6.89 -2.92
C SER A 64 -4.30 -6.36 -1.53
N ALA A 65 -3.53 -6.66 -0.48
CA ALA A 65 -3.79 -6.18 0.88
C ALA A 65 -3.70 -4.64 1.02
N PHE A 66 -3.05 -3.94 0.10
CA PHE A 66 -2.93 -2.47 0.07
C PHE A 66 -3.73 -1.83 -1.05
N VAL A 67 -4.60 -2.60 -1.70
CA VAL A 67 -5.49 -2.13 -2.75
C VAL A 67 -6.87 -1.92 -2.14
N ILE A 68 -7.35 -0.68 -2.18
CA ILE A 68 -8.60 -0.26 -1.56
C ILE A 68 -9.65 -0.11 -2.67
N LYS A 69 -10.80 -0.78 -2.52
CA LYS A 69 -11.92 -0.62 -3.46
C LYS A 69 -12.49 0.80 -3.33
N ILE A 70 -12.60 1.51 -4.46
CA ILE A 70 -13.22 2.83 -4.51
C ILE A 70 -14.74 2.62 -4.62
N PRO A 71 -15.56 3.17 -3.71
CA PRO A 71 -17.02 3.09 -3.78
C PRO A 71 -17.56 3.61 -5.12
N ASP A 72 -18.63 3.00 -5.64
CA ASP A 72 -19.15 3.31 -6.98
C ASP A 72 -19.60 4.77 -7.14
N GLY A 73 -20.16 5.36 -6.08
CA GLY A 73 -20.64 6.75 -6.06
C GLY A 73 -19.56 7.83 -5.85
N LEU A 74 -18.29 7.44 -5.67
CA LEU A 74 -17.20 8.38 -5.39
C LEU A 74 -16.32 8.57 -6.62
N ALA A 75 -16.13 9.82 -7.06
CA ALA A 75 -15.25 10.13 -8.18
C ALA A 75 -13.77 9.84 -7.84
N SER A 76 -12.96 9.54 -8.85
CA SER A 76 -11.55 9.17 -8.62
C SER A 76 -10.71 10.36 -8.18
N GLU A 77 -10.97 11.56 -8.70
CA GLU A 77 -10.35 12.81 -8.25
C GLU A 77 -10.63 13.13 -6.78
N ASP A 78 -11.80 12.76 -6.27
CA ASP A 78 -12.15 12.94 -4.85
C ASP A 78 -11.57 11.83 -3.96
N ALA A 79 -11.54 10.58 -4.47
CA ALA A 79 -10.97 9.45 -3.75
C ALA A 79 -9.45 9.57 -3.58
N ALA A 80 -8.74 10.06 -4.61
CA ALA A 80 -7.29 10.15 -4.63
C ALA A 80 -6.66 10.85 -3.39
N PRO A 81 -7.08 12.07 -3.00
CA PRO A 81 -6.52 12.74 -1.81
C PRO A 81 -6.90 12.03 -0.50
N MET A 82 -8.05 11.34 -0.44
CA MET A 82 -8.48 10.63 0.77
C MET A 82 -7.57 9.45 1.13
N LEU A 83 -6.91 8.83 0.15
CA LEU A 83 -5.97 7.71 0.36
C LEU A 83 -4.66 8.11 1.05
N CYS A 84 -4.47 9.40 1.34
CA CYS A 84 -3.35 9.92 2.12
C CYS A 84 -3.85 10.96 3.12
N GLY A 85 -4.26 12.14 2.64
CA GLY A 85 -4.67 13.27 3.50
C GLY A 85 -6.00 13.06 4.24
N GLY A 86 -6.83 12.10 3.81
CA GLY A 86 -8.09 11.78 4.49
C GLY A 86 -7.96 10.82 5.67
N VAL A 87 -6.89 10.02 5.73
CA VAL A 87 -6.66 8.99 6.76
C VAL A 87 -5.53 9.36 7.73
N THR A 88 -4.74 10.38 7.41
CA THR A 88 -3.68 10.93 8.28
C THR A 88 -4.28 11.86 9.33
#